data_AF-A0A350REW2-F1
#
_entry.id   AF-A0A350REW2-F1
#
_cell.length_a   1.000
_cell.length_b   1.000
_cell.length_c   1.000
_cell.angle_alpha   90.00
_cell.angle_beta   90.00
_cell.angle_gamma   90.00
#
_symmetry.space_group_name_H-M   'P 1'
#
loop_
_entity.id
_entity.type
_entity.pdbx_description
1 polymer ?
#
loop_
_entity_poly.entity_id
_entity_poly.type
_entity_poly.pdbx_seq_one_letter_code
_entity_poly.pdbx_strand_id
1 'polypeptide(L)'
;MIAFLAKFFPIFSRPASRREELTELLQESLDDKTSFDSHEGTLLQNFLGLRDTTAADVMVPRADIVSVALADGFDEVIKQMSDANHSRVPVYRDTLDDVAGIIHIKDLFANLRNDQTPAVESLLRPALFISPTIRLLDLLHEMRLRRRHLALVVDEF
;
A
#
# COMPACT_ATOMS: atom_id res chain seq x y z
N MET A 1 -7.95 46.70 -44.92
CA MET A 1 -6.51 47.04 -44.91
C MET A 1 -6.24 47.69 -43.57
N ILE A 2 -5.59 47.10 -42.57
CA ILE A 2 -4.38 46.26 -42.53
C ILE A 2 -4.39 45.41 -41.23
N ALA A 3 -3.91 44.14 -41.34
CA ALA A 3 -3.47 43.17 -40.30
C ALA A 3 -4.51 42.71 -39.24
N PHE A 4 -4.99 41.46 -39.11
CA PHE A 4 -4.48 40.09 -39.32
C PHE A 4 -3.16 39.75 -38.60
N LEU A 5 -3.21 38.69 -37.77
CA LEU A 5 -2.15 37.99 -37.02
C LEU A 5 -1.73 38.52 -35.62
N ALA A 6 -2.40 38.01 -34.58
CA ALA A 6 -1.76 37.57 -33.34
C ALA A 6 -2.51 36.36 -32.79
N LYS A 7 -2.50 35.28 -33.58
CA LYS A 7 -2.83 33.92 -33.15
C LYS A 7 -1.62 33.39 -32.37
N PHE A 8 -1.88 32.64 -31.30
CA PHE A 8 -0.98 31.63 -30.74
C PHE A 8 0.34 32.14 -30.12
N PHE A 9 0.28 32.55 -28.86
CA PHE A 9 1.42 32.40 -27.95
C PHE A 9 0.94 31.53 -26.78
N PRO A 10 1.45 30.31 -26.59
CA PRO A 10 1.23 29.62 -25.33
C PRO A 10 1.98 30.40 -24.26
N ILE A 11 1.27 30.78 -23.20
CA ILE A 11 1.90 31.25 -21.97
C ILE A 11 2.67 30.04 -21.44
N PHE A 12 3.97 29.96 -21.72
CA PHE A 12 4.87 29.06 -21.01
C PHE A 12 4.98 29.59 -19.59
N SER A 13 4.12 29.08 -18.70
CA SER A 13 4.31 29.20 -17.26
C SER A 13 5.65 28.55 -16.93
N ARG A 14 6.56 29.29 -16.29
CA ARG A 14 7.79 28.67 -15.77
C ARG A 14 7.39 27.64 -14.71
N PRO A 15 7.94 26.42 -14.74
CA PRO A 15 7.70 25.45 -13.67
C PRO A 15 8.13 26.06 -12.34
N ALA A 16 7.26 25.98 -11.32
CA ALA A 16 7.49 26.55 -10.01
C ALA A 16 8.55 25.76 -9.23
N SER A 17 8.91 24.55 -9.68
CA SER A 17 9.98 23.74 -9.11
C SER A 17 10.70 22.87 -10.15
N ARG A 18 11.94 22.46 -9.83
CA ARG A 18 12.71 21.46 -10.62
C ARG A 18 11.96 20.13 -10.80
N ARG A 19 11.00 19.83 -9.93
CA ARG A 19 10.17 18.62 -10.04
C ARG A 19 9.07 18.78 -11.07
N GLU A 20 8.43 19.94 -11.11
CA GLU A 20 7.46 20.25 -12.16
C GLU A 20 8.16 20.24 -13.51
N GLU A 21 9.35 20.85 -13.61
CA GLU A 21 10.20 20.78 -14.80
C GLU A 21 10.50 19.33 -15.20
N LEU A 22 10.93 18.47 -14.27
CA LEU A 22 11.16 17.05 -14.55
C LEU A 22 9.88 16.32 -14.99
N THR A 23 8.73 16.69 -14.41
CA THR A 23 7.43 16.05 -14.73
C THR A 23 6.95 16.45 -16.12
N GLU A 24 7.07 17.74 -16.46
CA GLU A 24 6.78 18.28 -17.79
C GLU A 24 7.69 17.64 -18.84
N LEU A 25 9.00 17.57 -18.59
CA LEU A 25 9.94 16.88 -19.47
C LEU A 25 9.57 15.41 -19.68
N LEU A 26 9.14 14.70 -18.63
CA LEU A 26 8.72 13.30 -18.78
C LEU A 26 7.47 13.15 -19.63
N GLN A 27 6.50 14.06 -19.48
CA GLN A 27 5.27 14.07 -20.27
C GLN A 27 5.55 14.33 -21.75
N GLU A 28 6.34 15.36 -22.07
CA GLU A 28 6.76 15.64 -23.46
C GLU A 28 7.45 14.44 -24.09
N SER A 29 8.21 13.70 -23.29
CA SER A 29 8.99 12.56 -23.73
C SER A 29 8.18 11.27 -23.95
N LEU A 30 7.00 11.15 -23.36
CA LEU A 30 6.07 10.06 -23.64
C LEU A 30 5.33 10.27 -24.98
N ASP A 31 5.19 11.53 -25.42
CA ASP A 31 4.50 11.90 -26.66
C ASP A 31 5.41 11.81 -27.90
N ASP A 32 6.73 11.96 -27.72
CA ASP A 32 7.72 11.91 -28.79
C ASP A 32 8.50 10.58 -28.74
N LYS A 33 8.53 9.82 -29.86
CA LYS A 33 9.11 8.46 -29.95
C LYS A 33 10.64 8.37 -29.75
N THR A 34 11.27 9.42 -29.24
CA THR A 34 12.72 9.60 -29.08
C THR A 34 13.18 9.63 -27.62
N SER A 35 12.28 9.36 -26.66
CA SER A 35 12.59 9.25 -25.23
C SER A 35 12.07 7.93 -24.63
N PHE A 36 12.25 7.75 -23.30
CA PHE A 36 11.89 6.60 -22.45
C PHE A 36 10.83 5.68 -23.05
N ASP A 37 11.05 4.37 -22.97
CA ASP A 37 9.98 3.44 -23.34
C ASP A 37 8.70 3.80 -22.57
N SER A 38 7.55 3.68 -23.23
CA SER A 38 6.23 4.02 -22.69
C SER A 38 6.00 3.44 -21.27
N HIS A 39 6.57 2.26 -21.01
CA HIS A 39 6.56 1.64 -19.69
C HIS A 39 7.44 2.37 -18.67
N GLU A 40 8.68 2.70 -19.03
CA GLU A 40 9.64 3.41 -18.17
C GLU A 40 9.13 4.79 -17.77
N GLY A 41 8.60 5.57 -18.72
CA GLY A 41 8.06 6.90 -18.42
C GLY A 41 6.84 6.85 -17.48
N THR A 42 5.96 5.84 -17.65
CA THR A 42 4.83 5.61 -16.75
C THR A 42 5.29 5.27 -15.32
N LEU A 43 6.31 4.41 -15.18
CA LEU A 43 6.86 4.06 -13.87
C LEU A 43 7.44 5.28 -13.16
N LEU A 44 8.18 6.12 -13.90
CA LEU A 44 8.81 7.31 -13.33
C LEU A 44 7.78 8.36 -12.92
N GLN A 45 6.73 8.56 -13.74
CA GLN A 45 5.61 9.44 -13.39
C GLN A 45 4.89 8.97 -12.13
N ASN A 46 4.58 7.67 -12.02
CA ASN A 46 3.97 7.10 -10.83
C ASN A 46 4.86 7.30 -9.60
N PHE A 47 6.16 7.01 -9.73
CA PHE A 47 7.12 7.20 -8.64
C PHE A 47 7.20 8.65 -8.16
N LEU A 48 7.25 9.61 -9.09
CA LEU A 48 7.19 11.02 -8.74
C LEU A 48 5.89 11.33 -8.00
N GLY A 49 4.75 10.77 -8.40
CA GLY A 49 3.46 10.93 -7.71
C GLY A 49 3.46 10.48 -6.24
N LEU A 50 4.22 9.42 -5.90
CA LEU A 50 4.21 8.82 -4.55
C LEU A 50 4.97 9.63 -3.48
N ARG A 51 5.75 10.66 -3.85
CA ARG A 51 6.64 11.37 -2.91
C ARG A 51 5.89 11.96 -1.72
N ASP A 52 4.72 12.52 -1.97
CA ASP A 52 3.94 13.21 -0.95
C ASP A 52 2.83 12.33 -0.35
N THR A 53 2.69 11.09 -0.84
CA THR A 53 1.74 10.09 -0.35
C THR A 53 2.20 9.52 0.99
N THR A 54 1.26 9.39 1.91
CA THR A 54 1.43 8.85 3.26
C THR A 54 0.73 7.50 3.41
N ALA A 55 0.94 6.81 4.54
CA ALA A 55 0.19 5.59 4.84
C ALA A 55 -1.32 5.84 4.93
N ALA A 56 -1.74 6.98 5.48
CA ALA A 56 -3.15 7.35 5.57
C ALA A 56 -3.84 7.45 4.21
N ASP A 57 -3.10 7.84 3.16
CA ASP A 57 -3.63 8.00 1.81
C ASP A 57 -3.93 6.66 1.11
N VAL A 58 -3.32 5.56 1.58
CA VAL A 58 -3.39 4.24 0.91
C VAL A 58 -3.86 3.10 1.82
N MET A 59 -4.13 3.37 3.09
CA MET A 59 -4.58 2.35 4.04
C MET A 59 -6.00 1.89 3.77
N VAL A 60 -6.33 0.68 4.27
CA VAL A 60 -7.72 0.20 4.32
C VAL A 60 -8.41 0.86 5.51
N PRO A 61 -9.57 1.52 5.34
CA PRO A 61 -10.33 2.08 6.45
C PRO A 61 -10.71 1.03 7.48
N ARG A 62 -10.78 1.41 8.76
CA ARG A 62 -11.05 0.49 9.86
C ARG A 62 -12.31 -0.37 9.65
N ALA A 63 -13.38 0.23 9.13
CA ALA A 63 -14.65 -0.46 8.91
C ALA A 63 -14.56 -1.59 7.87
N ASP A 64 -13.56 -1.53 6.99
CA ASP A 64 -13.35 -2.47 5.90
C ASP A 64 -12.25 -3.50 6.23
N ILE A 65 -11.68 -3.46 7.45
CA ILE A 65 -10.67 -4.42 7.87
C ILE A 65 -11.32 -5.78 8.08
N VAL A 66 -10.91 -6.75 7.26
CA VAL A 66 -11.13 -8.17 7.55
C VAL A 66 -10.13 -8.62 8.60
N SER A 67 -10.63 -9.14 9.71
CA SER A 67 -9.86 -9.68 10.82
C SER A 67 -10.51 -10.95 11.35
N VAL A 68 -9.81 -11.68 12.23
CA VAL A 68 -10.33 -12.86 12.93
C VAL A 68 -10.16 -12.69 14.44
N ALA A 69 -11.03 -13.31 15.23
CA ALA A 69 -10.92 -13.24 16.68
C ALA A 69 -9.91 -14.27 17.19
N LEU A 70 -9.19 -13.93 18.26
CA LEU A 70 -8.27 -14.85 18.92
C LEU A 70 -9.02 -16.06 19.51
N ALA A 71 -10.28 -15.84 19.92
CA ALA A 71 -11.16 -16.87 20.45
C ALA A 71 -11.73 -17.82 19.37
N ASP A 72 -11.52 -17.53 18.08
CA ASP A 72 -12.00 -18.39 17.00
C ASP A 72 -11.26 -19.74 17.00
N GLY A 73 -11.95 -20.78 16.53
CA GLY A 73 -11.32 -22.07 16.27
C GLY A 73 -10.49 -22.04 14.98
N PHE A 74 -9.49 -22.92 14.89
CA PHE A 74 -8.61 -23.05 13.71
C PHE A 74 -9.38 -23.17 12.38
N ASP A 75 -10.42 -24.02 12.34
CA ASP A 75 -11.23 -24.23 11.14
C ASP A 75 -12.07 -23.00 10.76
N GLU A 76 -12.57 -22.26 11.76
CA GLU A 76 -13.32 -21.03 11.51
C GLU A 76 -12.40 -19.92 10.98
N VAL A 77 -11.16 -19.82 11.48
CA VAL A 77 -10.15 -18.91 10.92
C VAL A 77 -9.84 -19.25 9.46
N ILE A 78 -9.70 -20.54 9.11
CA ILE A 78 -9.50 -20.97 7.72
C ILE A 78 -10.68 -20.52 6.85
N LYS A 79 -11.90 -20.77 7.30
CA LYS A 79 -13.12 -20.40 6.59
C LYS A 79 -13.19 -18.88 6.35
N GLN A 80 -13.04 -18.07 7.40
CA GLN A 80 -13.04 -16.61 7.30
C GLN A 80 -11.95 -16.08 6.34
N MET A 81 -10.73 -16.60 6.43
CA MET A 81 -9.63 -16.17 5.54
C MET A 81 -9.85 -16.60 4.09
N SER A 82 -10.44 -17.77 3.87
CA SER A 82 -10.78 -18.28 2.53
C SER A 82 -11.88 -17.45 1.89
N ASP A 83 -12.94 -17.14 2.64
CA ASP A 83 -14.06 -16.34 2.17
C ASP A 83 -13.64 -14.90 1.82
N ALA A 84 -12.73 -14.32 2.61
CA ALA A 84 -12.17 -13.00 2.34
C ALA A 84 -11.09 -12.98 1.24
N ASN A 85 -10.60 -14.14 0.79
CA ASN A 85 -9.51 -14.27 -0.16
C ASN A 85 -8.26 -13.45 0.23
N HIS A 86 -7.88 -13.52 1.51
CA HIS A 86 -6.74 -12.77 2.06
C HIS A 86 -5.61 -13.69 2.52
N SER A 87 -4.38 -13.33 2.15
CA SER A 87 -3.19 -14.09 2.55
C SER A 87 -2.79 -13.86 4.01
N ARG A 88 -3.15 -12.71 4.57
CA ARG A 88 -2.83 -12.27 5.93
C ARG A 88 -3.99 -11.47 6.51
N VAL A 89 -4.29 -11.69 7.77
CA VAL A 89 -5.33 -10.95 8.50
C VAL A 89 -4.84 -10.60 9.91
N PRO A 90 -5.23 -9.44 10.46
CA PRO A 90 -5.03 -9.15 11.87
C PRO A 90 -5.86 -10.11 12.74
N VAL A 91 -5.31 -10.45 13.91
CA VAL A 91 -6.02 -11.21 14.94
C VAL A 91 -6.24 -10.31 16.13
N TYR A 92 -7.49 -10.14 16.55
CA TYR A 92 -7.86 -9.29 17.68
C TYR A 92 -8.33 -10.11 18.88
N ARG A 93 -8.24 -9.55 20.10
CA ARG A 93 -8.82 -10.19 21.29
C ARG A 93 -10.30 -9.87 21.41
N ASP A 94 -10.61 -8.69 21.94
CA ASP A 94 -11.98 -8.23 22.16
C ASP A 94 -12.44 -7.27 21.05
N THR A 95 -11.53 -6.38 20.62
CA THR A 95 -11.81 -5.36 19.61
C THR A 95 -10.59 -5.15 18.72
N LEU A 96 -10.78 -4.52 17.56
CA LEU A 96 -9.70 -4.14 16.65
C LEU A 96 -8.66 -3.18 17.26
N ASP A 97 -8.90 -2.61 18.44
CA ASP A 97 -7.91 -1.82 19.19
C ASP A 97 -6.90 -2.70 19.92
N ASP A 98 -7.26 -3.95 20.22
CA ASP A 98 -6.40 -4.94 20.89
C ASP A 98 -6.00 -6.04 19.90
N VAL A 99 -5.08 -5.68 19.00
CA VAL A 99 -4.53 -6.60 18.01
C VAL A 99 -3.44 -7.46 18.64
N ALA A 100 -3.73 -8.76 18.78
CA ALA A 100 -2.80 -9.76 19.30
C ALA A 100 -1.67 -10.10 18.31
N GLY A 101 -1.91 -9.97 17.01
CA GLY A 101 -0.91 -10.23 15.99
C GLY A 101 -1.50 -10.38 14.59
N ILE A 102 -0.79 -11.11 13.72
CA ILE A 102 -1.19 -11.40 12.35
C ILE A 102 -1.10 -12.90 12.10
N ILE A 103 -2.08 -13.47 11.40
CA ILE A 103 -1.99 -14.82 10.85
C ILE A 103 -1.67 -14.77 9.37
N HIS A 104 -0.85 -15.72 8.92
CA HIS A 104 -0.59 -15.95 7.50
C HIS A 104 -1.23 -17.27 7.07
N ILE A 105 -1.92 -17.28 5.94
CA ILE A 105 -2.54 -18.48 5.36
C ILE A 105 -1.56 -19.68 5.19
N LYS A 106 -0.25 -19.42 5.02
CA LYS A 106 0.76 -20.48 4.91
C LYS A 106 0.92 -21.28 6.19
N ASP A 107 0.71 -20.66 7.35
CA ASP A 107 0.79 -21.36 8.63
C ASP A 107 -0.43 -22.25 8.84
N LEU A 108 -1.61 -21.78 8.43
CA LEU A 108 -2.81 -22.60 8.40
C LEU A 108 -2.63 -23.83 7.50
N PHE A 109 -2.16 -23.61 6.27
CA PHE A 109 -1.93 -24.69 5.32
C PHE A 109 -0.88 -25.70 5.81
N ALA A 110 0.19 -25.24 6.47
CA ALA A 110 1.21 -26.12 7.01
C ALA A 110 0.67 -27.04 8.11
N ASN A 111 -0.20 -26.53 8.99
CA ASN A 111 -0.84 -27.32 10.05
C ASN A 111 -1.92 -28.25 9.48
N LEU A 112 -2.71 -27.79 8.51
CA LEU A 112 -3.71 -28.61 7.83
C LEU A 112 -3.07 -29.84 7.15
N ARG A 113 -1.91 -29.66 6.50
CA ARG A 113 -1.17 -30.77 5.88
C ARG A 113 -0.69 -31.82 6.90
N ASN A 114 -0.53 -31.43 8.15
CA ASN A 114 -0.08 -32.32 9.24
C ASN A 114 -1.25 -32.82 10.10
N ASP A 115 -2.51 -32.59 9.69
CA ASP A 115 -3.72 -32.89 10.46
C ASP A 115 -3.73 -32.26 11.86
N GLN A 116 -3.17 -31.04 11.98
CA GLN A 116 -3.06 -30.29 13.22
C GLN A 116 -4.06 -29.12 13.25
N THR A 117 -4.71 -28.94 14.40
CA THR A 117 -5.64 -27.84 14.69
C THR A 117 -5.16 -27.07 15.93
N PRO A 118 -4.01 -26.38 15.85
CA PRO A 118 -3.45 -25.71 17.00
C PRO A 118 -4.29 -24.50 17.41
N ALA A 119 -4.12 -24.05 18.65
CA ALA A 119 -4.71 -22.81 19.13
C ALA A 119 -4.21 -21.61 18.30
N VAL A 120 -5.09 -20.65 18.04
CA VAL A 120 -4.83 -19.47 17.19
C VAL A 120 -3.64 -18.65 17.70
N GLU A 121 -3.46 -18.58 19.02
CA GLU A 121 -2.34 -17.94 19.70
C GLU A 121 -0.98 -18.43 19.19
N SER A 122 -0.85 -19.72 18.89
CA SER A 122 0.41 -20.33 18.45
C SER A 122 0.79 -19.97 17.02
N LEU A 123 -0.16 -19.45 16.25
CA LEU A 123 0.00 -19.06 14.84
C LEU A 123 0.31 -17.57 14.68
N LEU A 124 0.29 -16.81 15.78
CA LEU A 124 0.48 -15.37 15.75
C LEU A 124 1.90 -15.02 15.31
N ARG A 125 1.96 -14.16 14.30
CA ARG A 125 3.16 -13.43 13.91
C ARG A 125 3.09 -12.01 14.44
N PRO A 126 4.25 -11.36 14.74
CA PRO A 126 4.23 -10.00 15.23
C PRO A 126 3.60 -9.07 14.19
N ALA A 127 2.84 -8.06 14.62
CA ALA A 127 2.37 -6.99 13.75
C ALA A 127 3.43 -5.90 13.59
N LEU A 128 3.45 -5.22 12.44
CA LEU A 128 4.21 -4.00 12.23
C LEU A 128 3.25 -2.83 12.44
N PHE A 129 3.51 -1.97 13.42
CA PHE A 129 2.72 -0.78 13.68
C PHE A 129 3.42 0.45 13.11
N ILE A 130 2.67 1.33 12.46
CA ILE A 130 3.20 2.54 11.83
C ILE A 130 2.25 3.72 12.06
N SER A 131 2.82 4.93 12.05
CA SER A 131 2.06 6.18 12.11
C SER A 131 1.33 6.43 10.79
N PRO A 132 0.10 6.98 10.79
CA PRO A 132 -0.60 7.35 9.56
C PRO A 132 0.18 8.36 8.69
N THR A 133 1.05 9.15 9.31
CA THR A 133 1.81 10.23 8.64
C THR A 133 3.10 9.77 7.97
N ILE A 134 3.52 8.51 8.16
CA ILE A 134 4.74 7.98 7.52
C ILE A 134 4.61 8.11 5.99
N ARG A 135 5.69 8.54 5.32
CA ARG A 135 5.71 8.58 3.84
C ARG A 135 5.65 7.17 3.29
N LEU A 136 4.90 7.00 2.20
CA LEU A 136 4.68 5.69 1.58
C LEU A 136 6.00 5.02 1.16
N LEU A 137 6.97 5.79 0.65
CA LEU A 137 8.27 5.26 0.24
C LEU A 137 9.11 4.80 1.45
N ASP A 138 9.01 5.50 2.58
CA ASP A 138 9.68 5.11 3.83
C ASP A 138 9.02 3.87 4.42
N LEU A 139 7.68 3.79 4.41
CA LEU A 139 6.93 2.59 4.79
C LEU A 139 7.32 1.39 3.93
N LEU A 140 7.39 1.56 2.61
CA LEU A 140 7.81 0.50 1.70
C LEU A 140 9.23 0.03 2.00
N HIS A 141 10.14 0.96 2.29
CA HIS A 141 11.52 0.62 2.68
C HIS A 141 11.55 -0.18 3.99
N GLU A 142 10.83 0.26 5.01
CA GLU A 142 10.74 -0.43 6.30
C GLU A 142 10.11 -1.82 6.17
N MET A 143 9.03 -1.95 5.41
CA MET A 143 8.38 -3.23 5.11
C MET A 143 9.34 -4.20 4.41
N ARG A 144 10.16 -3.72 3.47
CA ARG A 144 11.19 -4.54 2.81
C ARG A 144 12.29 -4.99 3.78
N LEU A 145 12.79 -4.09 4.63
CA LEU A 145 13.79 -4.42 5.64
C LEU A 145 13.28 -5.46 6.65
N ARG A 146 12.07 -5.25 7.16
CA ARG A 146 11.43 -6.15 8.14
C ARG A 146 10.79 -7.39 7.51
N ARG A 147 10.82 -7.52 6.17
CA ARG A 147 10.16 -8.57 5.38
C ARG A 147 8.68 -8.73 5.75
N ARG A 148 7.98 -7.60 5.86
CA ARG A 148 6.55 -7.52 6.18
C ARG A 148 5.74 -7.08 4.98
N HIS A 149 4.54 -7.64 4.85
CA HIS A 149 3.59 -7.36 3.76
C HIS A 149 2.26 -6.80 4.27
N LEU A 150 2.14 -6.62 5.59
CA LEU A 150 0.99 -6.02 6.25
C LEU A 150 1.53 -5.19 7.42
N ALA A 151 1.01 -3.98 7.55
CA ALA A 151 1.26 -3.08 8.66
C ALA A 151 -0.09 -2.57 9.17
N LEU A 152 -0.15 -2.28 10.46
CA LEU A 152 -1.31 -1.71 11.13
C LEU A 152 -1.03 -0.23 11.34
N VAL A 153 -1.93 0.60 10.82
CA VAL A 153 -1.89 2.04 11.03
C VAL A 153 -2.53 2.33 12.38
N VAL A 154 -1.79 2.96 13.28
CA VAL A 154 -2.26 3.33 14.61
C VAL A 154 -1.96 4.80 14.84
N ASP A 155 -2.94 5.50 15.43
CA ASP A 155 -2.71 6.85 15.94
C ASP A 155 -1.98 6.74 17.29
N GLU A 156 -1.17 7.75 17.60
CA GLU A 156 -0.33 7.78 18.80
C GLU A 156 -1.12 8.23 20.05
N PHE A 157 -2.46 8.31 19.95
CA PHE A 157 -3.38 8.85 20.95
C PHE A 157 -4.61 7.96 21.17
#